data_AF-A0A8I1DSE3-F1
#
_entry.id   AF-A0A8I1DSE3-F1
#
_cell.length_a   1.000
_cell.length_b   1.000
_cell.length_c   1.000
_cell.angle_alpha   90.00
_cell.angle_beta   90.00
_cell.angle_gamma   90.00
#
_symmetry.space_group_name_H-M   'P 1'
#
loop_
_entity.id
_entity.type
_entity.pdbx_description
1 polymer ?
#
loop_
_entity_poly.entity_id
_entity_poly.type
_entity_poly.pdbx_seq_one_letter_code
_entity_poly.pdbx_strand_id
1 'polypeptide(L)'
;MKQRRRIYYTETQKALMWERWRKGDTLHQIAQLFDRHHSSIQGILVRTGGIQPAPRHRSKLALTLAEREEISRAVVAGQSIRSIAARLERAPSTISREVQRNGGRQYYRATQADALAWDRARRPKTCKLVRNRTLAQVVASKLRLQWSPEQIAGWLKHVYAVNKDYQVSHETIYRSLYIQARGALKRELLEHLRRSRAMRRSRQHTLKTEDRTNIRDAISISERPGTAEDRAIPGHWEGDLLFGNANSQIATLVERQTRFVMLVKIASKDSEAVVNALIRHAGKLPQELYKSLTWDRGTEMAGHKRFTVATDIKVYFCDPQHPWQRGTNENTNGLLRQYLPKGTDLSTYSQAKLNAIARRLNERPRKTLTFDTPAERFHQAVASTG
;
A
#
# COMPACT_ATOMS: atom_id res chain seq x y z
N MET A 1 -13.36 34.48 -23.18
CA MET A 1 -13.17 33.63 -21.98
C MET A 1 -13.55 34.43 -20.73
N LYS A 2 -14.52 33.98 -19.91
CA LYS A 2 -14.85 34.65 -18.63
C LYS A 2 -13.66 34.52 -17.67
N GLN A 3 -12.98 35.63 -17.39
CA GLN A 3 -11.87 35.68 -16.45
C GLN A 3 -12.41 35.53 -15.02
N ARG A 4 -12.37 34.30 -14.48
CA ARG A 4 -12.86 34.02 -13.13
C ARG A 4 -11.85 34.52 -12.10
N ARG A 5 -12.28 35.39 -11.17
CA ARG A 5 -11.45 35.91 -10.07
C ARG A 5 -10.89 34.76 -9.21
N ARG A 6 -9.66 34.94 -8.71
CA ARG A 6 -8.99 34.04 -7.76
C ARG A 6 -9.77 34.02 -6.46
N ILE A 7 -10.17 32.82 -6.03
CA ILE A 7 -10.87 32.62 -4.75
C ILE A 7 -9.89 32.06 -3.73
N TYR A 8 -9.96 32.60 -2.51
CA TYR A 8 -9.36 31.99 -1.34
C TYR A 8 -10.42 31.14 -0.63
N TYR A 9 -10.19 29.84 -0.55
CA TYR A 9 -11.13 28.95 0.14
C TYR A 9 -11.05 29.15 1.65
N THR A 10 -12.21 29.21 2.29
CA THR A 10 -12.31 29.23 3.76
C THR A 10 -11.88 27.87 4.35
N GLU A 11 -11.61 27.82 5.65
CA GLU A 11 -11.29 26.56 6.32
C GLU A 11 -12.45 25.56 6.29
N THR A 12 -13.70 26.05 6.33
CA THR A 12 -14.90 25.20 6.19
C THR A 12 -15.01 24.60 4.80
N GLN A 13 -14.73 25.37 3.75
CA GLN A 13 -14.72 24.85 2.38
C GLN A 13 -13.60 23.83 2.17
N LYS A 14 -12.39 24.09 2.71
CA LYS A 14 -11.30 23.11 2.68
C LYS A 14 -11.66 21.83 3.44
N ALA A 15 -12.33 21.94 4.58
CA ALA A 15 -12.79 20.78 5.35
C ALA A 15 -13.78 19.93 4.54
N LEU A 16 -14.73 20.55 3.85
CA LEU A 16 -15.67 19.87 2.95
C LEU A 16 -14.94 19.16 1.79
N MET A 17 -13.95 19.81 1.16
CA MET A 17 -13.14 19.18 0.11
C MET A 17 -12.46 17.91 0.62
N TRP A 18 -11.88 17.96 1.81
CA TRP A 18 -11.22 16.80 2.43
C TRP A 18 -12.22 15.69 2.79
N GLU A 19 -13.40 16.05 3.27
CA GLU A 19 -14.46 15.10 3.57
C GLU A 19 -14.90 14.34 2.31
N ARG A 20 -15.15 15.07 1.22
CA ARG A 20 -15.54 14.51 -0.09
C ARG A 20 -14.45 13.64 -0.70
N TRP A 21 -13.19 14.11 -0.63
CA TRP A 21 -12.03 13.30 -1.04
C TRP A 21 -11.91 12.00 -0.25
N ARG A 22 -12.21 12.04 1.06
CA ARG A 22 -12.24 10.85 1.91
C ARG A 22 -13.41 9.93 1.58
N LYS A 23 -14.55 10.46 1.16
CA LYS A 23 -15.69 9.68 0.66
C LYS A 23 -15.43 9.01 -0.69
N GLY A 24 -14.39 9.47 -1.41
CA GLY A 24 -13.93 8.87 -2.64
C GLY A 24 -14.27 9.66 -3.90
N ASP A 25 -14.76 10.89 -3.74
CA ASP A 25 -15.08 11.77 -4.86
C ASP A 25 -13.82 12.16 -5.63
N THR A 26 -13.96 12.30 -6.95
CA THR A 26 -12.90 12.78 -7.84
C THR A 26 -12.66 14.28 -7.67
N LEU A 27 -11.49 14.77 -8.09
CA LEU A 27 -11.21 16.22 -8.08
C LEU A 27 -12.23 17.01 -8.93
N HIS A 28 -12.79 16.39 -9.98
CA HIS A 28 -13.82 17.02 -10.80
C HIS A 28 -15.13 17.18 -10.02
N GLN A 29 -15.62 16.12 -9.40
CA GLN A 29 -16.84 16.15 -8.58
C GLN A 29 -16.71 17.14 -7.42
N ILE A 30 -15.56 17.16 -6.74
CA ILE A 30 -15.33 18.09 -5.64
C ILE A 30 -15.29 19.54 -6.14
N ALA A 31 -14.63 19.80 -7.28
CA ALA A 31 -14.52 21.16 -7.80
C ALA A 31 -15.85 21.69 -8.36
N GLN A 32 -16.71 20.82 -8.87
CA GLN A 32 -18.08 21.16 -9.29
C GLN A 32 -18.92 21.73 -8.14
N LEU A 33 -18.74 21.25 -6.90
CA LEU A 33 -19.42 21.81 -5.71
C LEU A 33 -19.11 23.29 -5.47
N PHE A 34 -18.03 23.82 -6.06
CA PHE A 34 -17.62 25.22 -5.92
C PHE A 34 -17.75 26.00 -7.23
N ASP A 35 -18.39 25.43 -8.26
CA ASP A 35 -18.35 25.91 -9.66
C ASP A 35 -16.91 26.26 -10.07
N ARG A 36 -16.02 25.27 -9.98
CA ARG A 36 -14.62 25.42 -10.41
C ARG A 36 -14.12 24.20 -11.16
N HIS A 37 -13.04 24.43 -11.90
CA HIS A 37 -12.28 23.37 -12.54
C HIS A 37 -11.38 22.65 -11.51
N HIS A 38 -11.11 21.37 -11.72
CA HIS A 38 -10.38 20.51 -10.79
C HIS A 38 -8.99 21.04 -10.39
N SER A 39 -8.31 21.77 -11.28
CA SER A 39 -7.01 22.39 -11.03
C SER A 39 -7.03 23.42 -9.89
N SER A 40 -8.18 24.05 -9.62
CA SER A 40 -8.33 25.06 -8.56
C SER A 40 -8.17 24.49 -7.14
N ILE A 41 -8.60 23.25 -6.93
CA ILE A 41 -8.52 22.57 -5.63
C ILE A 41 -7.32 21.63 -5.54
N GLN A 42 -6.75 21.22 -6.68
CA GLN A 42 -5.66 20.25 -6.76
C GLN A 42 -4.47 20.64 -5.87
N GLY A 43 -4.09 21.92 -5.86
CA GLY A 43 -2.97 22.41 -5.04
C GLY A 43 -3.17 22.23 -3.52
N ILE A 44 -4.42 22.15 -3.05
CA ILE A 44 -4.74 21.92 -1.63
C ILE A 44 -4.44 20.47 -1.25
N LEU A 45 -4.82 19.52 -2.11
CA LEU A 45 -4.61 18.08 -1.87
C LEU A 45 -3.19 17.62 -2.19
N VAL A 46 -2.59 18.10 -3.28
CA VAL A 46 -1.24 17.72 -3.72
C VAL A 46 -0.19 18.09 -2.68
N ARG A 47 -0.35 19.24 -2.01
CA ARG A 47 0.61 19.73 -1.01
C ARG A 47 0.89 18.73 0.11
N THR A 48 -0.11 17.91 0.45
CA THR A 48 -0.01 16.87 1.49
C THR A 48 -0.12 15.46 0.90
N GLY A 49 0.02 15.34 -0.42
CA GLY A 49 -0.02 14.07 -1.13
C GLY A 49 -1.36 13.35 -1.04
N GLY A 50 -2.46 14.08 -0.87
CA GLY A 50 -3.81 13.53 -0.68
C GLY A 50 -4.09 13.02 0.74
N ILE A 51 -3.27 13.41 1.72
CA ILE A 51 -3.46 13.06 3.14
C ILE A 51 -3.98 14.31 3.87
N GLN A 52 -5.17 14.20 4.47
CA GLN A 52 -5.77 15.30 5.23
C GLN A 52 -4.90 15.62 6.46
N PRO A 53 -4.47 16.88 6.64
CA PRO A 53 -3.86 17.32 7.89
C PRO A 53 -4.81 17.14 9.06
N ALA A 54 -4.30 16.71 10.22
CA ALA A 54 -5.09 16.70 11.43
C ALA A 54 -5.55 18.14 11.77
N PRO A 55 -6.81 18.34 12.14
CA PRO A 55 -7.27 19.64 12.62
C PRO A 55 -6.45 20.02 13.85
N ARG A 56 -6.10 21.30 13.93
CA ARG A 56 -5.25 21.79 15.01
C ARG A 56 -6.15 22.24 16.16
N HIS A 57 -5.96 21.63 17.31
CA HIS A 57 -6.65 21.99 18.54
C HIS A 57 -5.64 22.49 19.57
N ARG A 58 -6.04 23.49 20.35
CA ARG A 58 -5.25 23.93 21.50
C ARG A 58 -5.56 23.02 22.69
N SER A 59 -4.57 22.83 23.55
CA SER A 59 -4.81 22.27 24.88
C SER A 59 -5.75 23.21 25.65
N LYS A 60 -6.63 22.65 26.48
CA LYS A 60 -7.48 23.42 27.41
C LYS A 60 -6.66 24.28 28.38
N LEU A 61 -5.40 23.89 28.63
CA LEU A 61 -4.47 24.61 29.50
C LEU A 61 -3.74 25.76 28.79
N ALA A 62 -3.87 25.89 27.47
CA ALA A 62 -3.24 26.98 26.74
C ALA A 62 -4.05 28.27 26.91
N LEU A 63 -3.36 29.40 27.05
CA LEU A 63 -4.00 30.72 27.03
C LEU A 63 -4.78 30.90 25.72
N THR A 64 -5.96 31.47 25.82
CA THR A 64 -6.82 31.91 24.71
C THR A 64 -6.35 33.26 24.18
N LEU A 65 -6.90 33.69 23.04
CA LEU A 65 -6.63 35.03 22.53
C LEU A 65 -7.14 36.10 23.51
N ALA A 66 -8.34 35.94 24.06
CA ALA A 66 -8.92 36.87 25.04
C ALA A 66 -8.05 37.00 26.30
N GLU A 67 -7.54 35.88 26.84
CA GLU A 67 -6.59 35.93 27.96
C GLU A 67 -5.29 36.64 27.57
N ARG A 68 -4.78 36.44 26.34
CA ARG A 68 -3.59 37.16 25.86
C ARG A 68 -3.83 38.65 25.68
N GLU A 69 -5.02 39.06 25.25
CA GLU A 69 -5.43 40.47 25.16
C GLU A 69 -5.45 41.11 26.55
N GLU A 70 -5.97 40.39 27.54
CA GLU A 70 -5.96 40.85 28.93
C GLU A 70 -4.54 41.01 29.47
N ILE A 71 -3.65 40.04 29.22
CA ILE A 71 -2.23 40.17 29.56
C ILE A 71 -1.62 41.39 28.86
N SER A 72 -1.93 41.62 27.59
CA SER A 72 -1.39 42.74 26.82
C SER A 72 -1.80 44.09 27.40
N ARG A 73 -3.09 44.26 27.75
CA ARG A 73 -3.59 45.49 28.39
C ARG A 73 -2.96 45.70 29.76
N ALA A 74 -2.89 44.64 30.56
CA ALA A 74 -2.36 44.71 31.92
C ALA A 74 -0.86 45.01 31.99
N VAL A 75 -0.08 44.48 31.04
CA VAL A 75 1.35 44.77 30.92
C VAL A 75 1.59 46.25 30.62
N VAL A 76 0.79 46.84 29.72
CA VAL A 76 0.83 48.28 29.41
C VAL A 76 0.40 49.12 30.61
N ALA A 77 -0.63 48.69 31.34
CA ALA A 77 -1.10 49.34 32.57
C ALA A 77 -0.15 49.16 33.77
N GLY A 78 1.05 48.59 33.59
CA GLY A 78 2.04 48.45 34.66
C GLY A 78 1.73 47.37 35.70
N GLN A 79 0.72 46.53 35.51
CA GLN A 79 0.30 45.54 36.52
C GLN A 79 1.35 44.44 36.73
N SER A 80 1.41 43.92 37.96
CA SER A 80 2.32 42.84 38.33
C SER A 80 1.87 41.50 37.73
N ILE A 81 2.82 40.60 37.46
CA ILE A 81 2.52 39.26 36.92
C ILE A 81 1.56 38.48 37.83
N ARG A 82 1.69 38.62 39.16
CA ARG A 82 0.83 37.95 40.14
C ARG A 82 -0.61 38.46 40.08
N SER A 83 -0.80 39.77 39.92
CA SER A 83 -2.14 40.37 39.77
C SER A 83 -2.82 39.91 38.48
N ILE A 84 -2.09 39.91 37.36
CA ILE A 84 -2.60 39.41 36.08
C ILE A 84 -3.02 37.93 36.19
N ALA A 85 -2.18 37.13 36.83
CA ALA A 85 -2.40 35.70 37.00
C ALA A 85 -3.64 35.40 37.86
N ALA A 86 -3.81 36.12 38.98
CA ALA A 86 -4.99 35.97 39.84
C ALA A 86 -6.29 36.30 39.10
N ARG A 87 -6.30 37.40 38.33
CA ARG A 87 -7.47 37.84 37.57
C ARG A 87 -7.86 36.89 36.44
N LEU A 88 -6.89 36.20 35.85
CA LEU A 88 -7.11 35.21 34.80
C LEU A 88 -7.27 33.78 35.33
N GLU A 89 -7.22 33.60 36.66
CA GLU A 89 -7.21 32.28 37.31
C GLU A 89 -6.13 31.35 36.75
N ARG A 90 -4.95 31.91 36.48
CA ARG A 90 -3.78 31.19 35.97
C ARG A 90 -2.63 31.21 36.97
N ALA A 91 -1.72 30.24 36.83
CA ALA A 91 -0.48 30.26 37.58
C ALA A 91 0.40 31.47 37.16
N PRO A 92 1.03 32.20 38.11
CA PRO A 92 1.94 33.30 37.79
C PRO A 92 3.08 32.91 36.84
N SER A 93 3.55 31.67 36.95
CA SER A 93 4.59 31.13 36.07
C SER A 93 4.13 30.96 34.62
N THR A 94 2.83 30.80 34.36
CA THR A 94 2.27 30.76 33.00
C THR A 94 2.36 32.15 32.35
N ILE A 95 1.91 33.18 33.06
CA ILE A 95 1.95 34.57 32.58
C ILE A 95 3.39 35.05 32.39
N SER A 96 4.27 34.76 33.36
CA SER A 96 5.69 35.09 33.28
C SER A 96 6.35 34.49 32.03
N ARG A 97 6.21 33.17 31.81
CA ARG A 97 6.77 32.49 30.64
C ARG A 97 6.17 33.00 29.33
N GLU A 98 4.86 33.29 29.31
CA GLU A 98 4.18 33.82 28.12
C GLU A 98 4.69 35.23 27.75
N VAL A 99 4.87 36.11 28.72
CA VAL A 99 5.38 37.46 28.46
C VAL A 99 6.85 37.38 28.03
N GLN A 100 7.68 36.65 28.78
CA GLN A 100 9.12 36.55 28.51
C GLN A 100 9.41 35.95 27.13
N ARG A 101 8.73 34.86 26.75
CA ARG A 101 8.95 34.19 25.46
C ARG A 101 8.49 34.97 24.23
N ASN A 102 7.75 36.05 24.42
CA ASN A 102 7.15 36.87 23.36
C ASN A 102 7.67 38.32 23.44
N GLY A 103 8.94 38.50 23.83
CA GLY A 103 9.62 39.80 23.81
C GLY A 103 9.58 40.57 25.13
N GLY A 104 9.11 39.96 26.22
CA GLY A 104 9.05 40.63 27.52
C GLY A 104 7.98 41.73 27.56
N ARG A 105 7.96 42.49 28.66
CA ARG A 105 6.87 43.45 28.93
C ARG A 105 6.78 44.58 27.89
N GLN A 106 7.90 45.03 27.35
CA GLN A 106 7.94 46.15 26.39
C GLN A 106 7.33 45.76 25.03
N TYR A 107 7.60 44.54 24.55
CA TYR A 107 7.25 44.11 23.20
C TYR A 107 6.06 43.14 23.14
N TYR A 108 5.50 42.75 24.28
CA TYR A 108 4.40 41.80 24.31
C TYR A 108 3.17 42.34 23.56
N ARG A 109 2.66 41.56 22.60
CA ARG A 109 1.43 41.83 21.85
C ARG A 109 0.59 40.56 21.75
N ALA A 110 -0.69 40.66 22.11
CA ALA A 110 -1.60 39.52 22.18
C ALA A 110 -1.72 38.74 20.87
N THR A 111 -1.98 39.44 19.76
CA THR A 111 -2.18 38.84 18.43
C THR A 111 -0.94 38.12 17.92
N GLN A 112 0.24 38.71 18.10
CA GLN A 112 1.52 38.11 17.73
C GLN A 112 1.83 36.89 18.60
N ALA A 113 1.66 37.00 19.92
CA ALA A 113 1.85 35.89 20.85
C ALA A 113 0.91 34.71 20.52
N ASP A 114 -0.33 35.01 20.13
CA ASP A 114 -1.32 34.01 19.73
C ASP A 114 -0.94 33.27 18.44
N ALA A 115 -0.47 34.02 17.42
CA ALA A 115 0.05 33.45 16.18
C ALA A 115 1.29 32.57 16.42
N LEU A 116 2.24 33.05 17.22
CA LEU A 116 3.43 32.29 17.61
C LEU A 116 3.10 31.05 18.42
N ALA A 117 2.09 31.11 19.30
CA ALA A 117 1.62 29.94 20.05
C ALA A 117 1.10 28.86 19.11
N TRP A 118 0.32 29.24 18.09
CA TRP A 118 -0.08 28.33 17.03
C TRP A 118 1.15 27.74 16.33
N ASP A 119 2.06 28.55 15.81
CA ASP A 119 3.19 28.02 15.04
C ASP A 119 4.10 27.10 15.85
N ARG A 120 4.37 27.42 17.12
CA ARG A 120 5.09 26.53 18.04
C ARG A 120 4.35 25.22 18.29
N ALA A 121 3.01 25.23 18.33
CA ALA A 121 2.21 24.03 18.49
C ALA A 121 2.36 23.03 17.33
N ARG A 122 2.90 23.45 16.17
CA ARG A 122 3.20 22.53 15.05
C ARG A 122 4.23 21.45 15.45
N ARG A 123 5.12 21.75 16.39
CA ARG A 123 6.17 20.85 16.94
C ARG A 123 6.71 19.85 15.90
N PRO A 124 7.27 20.32 14.77
CA PRO A 124 7.66 19.44 13.68
C PRO A 124 8.68 18.42 14.19
N LYS A 125 8.39 17.14 14.00
CA LYS A 125 9.32 16.05 14.29
C LYS A 125 10.02 15.66 13.00
N THR A 126 11.35 15.64 13.03
CA THR A 126 12.16 15.15 11.92
C THR A 126 11.75 13.71 11.60
N CYS A 127 11.48 13.43 10.32
CA CYS A 127 11.10 12.10 9.89
C CYS A 127 12.24 11.09 10.15
N LYS A 128 11.91 9.89 10.64
CA LYS A 128 12.91 8.85 10.94
C LYS A 128 13.82 8.53 9.75
N LEU A 129 13.27 8.49 8.53
CA LEU A 129 14.02 8.24 7.29
C LEU A 129 14.94 9.41 6.89
N VAL A 130 14.67 10.63 7.36
CA VAL A 130 15.59 11.76 7.16
C VAL A 130 16.76 11.67 8.12
N ARG A 131 16.48 11.33 9.38
CA ARG A 131 17.50 11.16 10.43
C ARG A 131 18.39 9.95 10.19
N ASN A 132 17.84 8.85 9.68
CA ASN A 132 18.56 7.63 9.38
C ASN A 132 18.57 7.39 7.86
N ARG A 133 19.64 7.86 7.20
CA ARG A 133 19.79 7.76 5.73
C ARG A 133 20.10 6.35 5.25
N THR A 134 20.76 5.53 6.04
CA THR A 134 21.03 4.12 5.70
C THR A 134 19.71 3.33 5.65
N LEU A 135 18.82 3.53 6.62
CA LEU A 135 17.46 2.97 6.58
C LEU A 135 16.68 3.46 5.35
N ALA A 136 16.78 4.74 5.01
CA ALA A 136 16.13 5.27 3.81
C ALA A 136 16.65 4.62 2.51
N GLN A 137 17.95 4.35 2.42
CA GLN A 137 18.56 3.64 1.30
C GLN A 137 18.07 2.19 1.22
N VAL A 138 17.97 1.49 2.35
CA VAL A 138 17.39 0.13 2.42
C VAL A 138 15.94 0.12 1.96
N VAL A 139 15.12 1.06 2.44
CA VAL A 139 13.72 1.20 1.98
C VAL A 139 13.67 1.48 0.48
N ALA A 140 14.51 2.38 -0.03
CA ALA A 140 14.57 2.71 -1.45
C ALA A 140 15.01 1.53 -2.32
N SER A 141 15.99 0.73 -1.88
CA SER A 141 16.43 -0.46 -2.62
C SER A 141 15.32 -1.51 -2.70
N LYS A 142 14.60 -1.78 -1.61
CA LYS A 142 13.45 -2.70 -1.62
C LYS A 142 12.27 -2.17 -2.44
N LEU A 143 12.04 -0.84 -2.46
CA LEU A 143 11.06 -0.24 -3.36
C LEU A 143 11.42 -0.45 -4.83
N ARG A 144 12.69 -0.34 -5.22
CA ARG A 144 13.15 -0.63 -6.60
C ARG A 144 12.96 -2.10 -6.99
N LEU A 145 13.01 -3.01 -6.03
CA LEU A 145 12.60 -4.41 -6.19
C LEU A 145 11.06 -4.59 -6.26
N GLN A 146 10.32 -3.49 -6.33
CA GLN A 146 8.86 -3.41 -6.43
C GLN A 146 8.13 -4.02 -5.22
N TRP A 147 8.79 -4.04 -4.05
CA TRP A 147 8.14 -4.45 -2.81
C TRP A 147 7.17 -3.35 -2.35
N SER A 148 6.00 -3.74 -1.83
CA SER A 148 5.08 -2.75 -1.27
C SER A 148 5.62 -2.18 0.05
N PRO A 149 5.24 -0.95 0.43
CA PRO A 149 5.58 -0.40 1.74
C PRO A 149 5.21 -1.29 2.94
N GLU A 150 4.10 -2.05 2.84
CA GLU A 150 3.70 -3.01 3.87
C GLU A 150 4.65 -4.21 3.94
N GLN A 151 5.06 -4.74 2.77
CA GLN A 151 6.04 -5.82 2.67
C GLN A 151 7.39 -5.40 3.24
N ILE A 152 7.86 -4.20 2.92
CA ILE A 152 9.11 -3.65 3.44
C ILE A 152 9.03 -3.47 4.95
N ALA A 153 7.94 -2.89 5.47
CA ALA A 153 7.78 -2.68 6.91
C ALA A 153 7.73 -3.99 7.70
N GLY A 154 7.05 -5.02 7.17
CA GLY A 154 7.02 -6.35 7.79
C GLY A 154 8.38 -7.02 7.77
N TRP A 155 9.06 -7.03 6.61
CA TRP A 155 10.41 -7.57 6.48
C TRP A 155 11.43 -6.89 7.39
N LEU A 156 11.39 -5.55 7.51
CA LEU A 156 12.28 -4.81 8.42
C LEU A 156 12.07 -5.21 9.89
N LYS A 157 10.84 -5.54 10.29
CA LYS A 157 10.58 -6.02 11.66
C LYS A 157 11.20 -7.39 11.93
N HIS A 158 11.26 -8.25 10.93
CA HIS A 158 11.85 -9.59 11.06
C HIS A 158 13.37 -9.53 11.02
N VAL A 159 13.94 -8.90 10.00
CA VAL A 159 15.40 -8.79 9.84
C VAL A 159 16.05 -7.97 10.94
N TYR A 160 15.38 -6.91 11.41
CA TYR A 160 15.89 -6.03 12.47
C TYR A 160 15.07 -6.14 13.74
N ALA A 161 14.74 -7.36 14.18
CA ALA A 161 13.95 -7.61 15.38
C ALA A 161 14.56 -6.96 16.63
N VAL A 162 15.89 -7.04 16.77
CA VAL A 162 16.64 -6.43 17.88
C VAL A 162 16.85 -4.93 17.66
N ASN A 163 17.27 -4.53 16.47
CA ASN A 163 17.57 -3.13 16.16
C ASN A 163 16.34 -2.34 15.70
N LYS A 164 15.58 -1.81 16.67
CA LYS A 164 14.38 -1.00 16.41
C LYS A 164 14.64 0.27 15.61
N ASP A 165 15.89 0.76 15.54
CA ASP A 165 16.21 1.94 14.73
C ASP A 165 16.12 1.68 13.22
N TYR A 166 16.17 0.41 12.80
CA TYR A 166 15.97 0.00 11.41
C TYR A 166 14.52 -0.40 11.09
N GLN A 167 13.60 -0.29 12.05
CA GLN A 167 12.18 -0.54 11.82
C GLN A 167 11.42 0.74 11.47
N VAL A 168 10.54 0.69 10.47
CA VAL A 168 9.70 1.83 10.07
C VAL A 168 8.32 1.34 9.63
N SER A 169 7.26 2.08 10.00
CA SER A 169 5.90 1.72 9.60
C SER A 169 5.67 1.98 8.11
N HIS A 170 4.85 1.14 7.47
CA HIS A 170 4.46 1.32 6.08
C HIS A 170 3.80 2.69 5.82
N GLU A 171 3.07 3.22 6.80
CA GLU A 171 2.49 4.57 6.73
C GLU A 171 3.58 5.65 6.69
N THR A 172 4.69 5.48 7.41
CA THR A 172 5.81 6.41 7.34
C THR A 172 6.48 6.37 5.95
N ILE A 173 6.60 5.19 5.34
CA ILE A 173 7.09 5.03 3.98
C ILE A 173 6.14 5.73 2.99
N TYR A 174 4.83 5.46 3.06
CA TYR A 174 3.82 6.13 2.21
C TYR A 174 3.84 7.66 2.35
N ARG A 175 3.84 8.18 3.58
CA ARG A 175 3.91 9.63 3.82
C ARG A 175 5.20 10.22 3.26
N SER A 176 6.31 9.49 3.30
CA SER A 176 7.60 9.94 2.77
C SER A 176 7.65 9.93 1.24
N LEU A 177 6.88 9.07 0.58
CA LEU A 177 6.71 9.07 -0.88
C LEU A 177 5.74 10.15 -1.35
N TYR A 178 4.62 10.33 -0.65
CA TYR A 178 3.56 11.27 -1.06
C TYR A 178 3.82 12.72 -0.64
N ILE A 179 4.52 12.96 0.46
CA ILE A 179 4.80 14.32 0.97
C ILE A 179 6.26 14.65 0.68
N GLN A 180 6.50 15.22 -0.51
CA GLN A 180 7.85 15.55 -0.99
C GLN A 180 8.62 16.51 -0.06
N ALA A 181 7.90 17.42 0.61
CA ALA A 181 8.47 18.32 1.62
C ALA A 181 9.17 17.60 2.80
N ARG A 182 8.99 16.28 2.95
CA ARG A 182 9.74 15.48 3.93
C ARG A 182 11.19 15.23 3.55
N GLY A 183 11.57 15.32 2.27
CA GLY A 183 12.96 15.12 1.81
C GLY A 183 13.57 13.75 2.16
N ALA A 184 12.73 12.73 2.39
CA ALA A 184 13.14 11.42 2.89
C ALA A 184 13.41 10.40 1.78
N LEU A 185 12.58 10.41 0.73
CA LEU A 185 12.63 9.48 -0.40
C LEU A 185 12.39 10.27 -1.70
N LYS A 186 13.04 9.84 -2.79
CA LYS A 186 12.85 10.45 -4.12
C LYS A 186 11.44 10.16 -4.66
N ARG A 187 10.86 11.11 -5.39
CA ARG A 187 9.52 10.99 -6.01
C ARG A 187 9.45 9.85 -7.04
N GLU A 188 10.53 9.60 -7.76
CA GLU A 188 10.66 8.55 -8.78
C GLU A 188 10.28 7.17 -8.23
N LEU A 189 10.55 6.90 -6.95
CA LEU A 189 10.22 5.61 -6.31
C LEU A 189 8.71 5.29 -6.29
N LEU A 190 7.84 6.25 -6.59
CA LEU A 190 6.41 6.01 -6.81
C LEU A 190 6.14 5.09 -8.01
N GLU A 191 7.01 5.08 -9.02
CA GLU A 191 6.85 4.26 -10.23
C GLU A 191 6.96 2.76 -9.94
N HIS A 192 7.66 2.38 -8.88
CA HIS A 192 7.82 0.98 -8.48
C HIS A 192 6.65 0.45 -7.64
N LEU A 193 5.73 1.34 -7.23
CA LEU A 193 4.50 0.91 -6.55
C LEU A 193 3.55 0.27 -7.57
N ARG A 194 2.87 -0.81 -7.16
CA ARG A 194 1.84 -1.48 -7.97
C ARG A 194 0.73 -0.55 -8.48
N ARG A 195 0.50 0.57 -7.79
CA ARG A 195 -0.42 1.62 -8.20
C ARG A 195 0.36 2.92 -8.29
N SER A 196 0.76 3.31 -9.50
CA SER A 196 1.55 4.51 -9.80
C SER A 196 0.71 5.80 -9.65
N ARG A 197 0.26 6.08 -8.43
CA ARG A 197 -0.57 7.24 -8.11
C ARG A 197 0.31 8.37 -7.58
N ALA A 198 0.08 9.59 -8.06
CA ALA A 198 0.77 10.78 -7.56
C ALA A 198 0.28 11.22 -6.16
N MET A 199 -0.93 10.85 -5.77
CA MET A 199 -1.52 11.14 -4.46
C MET A 199 -2.25 9.93 -3.89
N ARG A 200 -2.35 9.87 -2.56
CA ARG A 200 -3.20 8.90 -1.88
C ARG A 200 -4.67 9.23 -2.17
N ARG A 201 -5.44 8.21 -2.56
CA ARG A 201 -6.90 8.28 -2.67
C ARG A 201 -7.55 7.51 -1.52
N SER A 202 -8.80 7.83 -1.24
CA SER A 202 -9.61 7.05 -0.29
C SER A 202 -9.67 5.58 -0.68
N ARG A 203 -9.90 4.70 0.31
CA ARG A 203 -10.28 3.30 0.09
C ARG A 203 -11.66 3.17 -0.56
N GLN A 204 -12.55 4.13 -0.30
CA GLN A 204 -13.90 4.21 -0.86
C GLN A 204 -13.90 4.73 -2.31
N HIS A 205 -12.79 5.34 -2.74
CA HIS A 205 -12.61 5.77 -4.12
C HIS A 205 -12.54 4.53 -5.03
N THR A 206 -13.66 4.24 -5.68
CA THR A 206 -13.79 3.15 -6.63
C THR A 206 -13.92 3.75 -8.03
N LEU A 207 -13.10 3.30 -9.00
CA LEU A 207 -13.26 3.65 -10.42
C LEU A 207 -14.34 2.78 -11.10
N LYS A 208 -15.07 1.98 -10.33
CA LYS A 208 -16.20 1.22 -10.82
C LYS A 208 -17.35 2.22 -10.91
N THR A 209 -17.74 2.57 -12.12
CA THR A 209 -19.11 2.99 -12.41
C THR A 209 -20.09 1.95 -11.84
N GLU A 210 -21.33 2.35 -11.59
CA GLU A 210 -22.43 1.49 -11.11
C GLU A 210 -22.81 0.34 -12.09
N ASP A 211 -22.00 0.04 -13.10
CA ASP A 211 -22.11 -1.16 -13.89
C ASP A 211 -21.26 -2.28 -13.28
N ARG A 212 -21.78 -2.88 -12.21
CA ARG A 212 -21.46 -4.27 -11.89
C ARG A 212 -22.73 -5.03 -11.55
N THR A 213 -23.11 -5.87 -12.50
CA THR A 213 -23.88 -7.08 -12.28
C THR A 213 -23.45 -7.74 -10.97
N ASN A 214 -24.36 -7.75 -10.01
CA ASN A 214 -24.28 -8.60 -8.83
C ASN A 214 -24.43 -10.05 -9.31
N ILE A 215 -23.47 -10.90 -8.97
CA ILE A 215 -23.71 -12.35 -8.97
C ILE A 215 -24.48 -12.63 -7.67
N ARG A 216 -25.76 -13.00 -7.81
CA ARG A 216 -26.59 -13.58 -6.75
C ARG A 216 -26.44 -15.11 -6.78
N ASP A 217 -26.63 -15.72 -5.62
CA ASP A 217 -26.61 -17.17 -5.30
C ASP A 217 -25.24 -17.84 -5.14
N ALA A 218 -24.72 -17.84 -3.90
CA ALA A 218 -23.57 -18.64 -3.48
C ALA A 218 -24.00 -19.66 -2.40
N ILE A 219 -23.78 -20.96 -2.65
CA ILE A 219 -23.96 -22.09 -1.73
C ILE A 219 -22.67 -22.95 -1.68
N SER A 220 -22.49 -23.68 -0.57
CA SER A 220 -21.28 -24.14 0.13
C SER A 220 -20.63 -25.47 -0.34
N ILE A 221 -19.48 -25.81 0.26
CA ILE A 221 -18.39 -26.75 -0.11
C ILE A 221 -18.34 -28.06 0.73
N SER A 222 -19.40 -28.88 0.73
CA SER A 222 -19.52 -29.99 1.71
C SER A 222 -18.81 -31.33 1.40
N GLU A 223 -17.96 -31.48 0.38
CA GLU A 223 -17.45 -32.82 -0.03
C GLU A 223 -15.95 -32.96 -0.33
N ARG A 224 -15.08 -32.17 0.31
CA ARG A 224 -13.62 -32.33 0.17
C ARG A 224 -12.96 -32.95 1.41
N PRO A 225 -11.90 -33.76 1.25
CA PRO A 225 -11.06 -34.16 2.38
C PRO A 225 -10.38 -32.92 3.00
N GLY A 226 -10.48 -32.75 4.33
CA GLY A 226 -10.04 -31.53 5.04
C GLY A 226 -8.56 -31.16 4.88
N THR A 227 -7.70 -32.11 4.50
CA THR A 227 -6.26 -31.90 4.31
C THR A 227 -5.91 -30.92 3.18
N ALA A 228 -6.82 -30.71 2.20
CA ALA A 228 -6.60 -29.80 1.08
C ALA A 228 -7.10 -28.35 1.32
N GLU A 229 -7.93 -28.10 2.35
CA GLU A 229 -8.39 -26.76 2.70
C GLU A 229 -7.35 -26.00 3.52
N ASP A 230 -6.69 -26.70 4.44
CA ASP A 230 -5.81 -26.09 5.45
C ASP A 230 -4.49 -25.53 4.90
N ARG A 231 -4.17 -25.79 3.61
CA ARG A 231 -2.88 -25.39 3.00
C ARG A 231 -1.68 -25.84 3.85
N ALA A 232 -1.86 -26.90 4.64
CA ALA A 232 -0.94 -27.31 5.69
C ALA A 232 0.20 -28.19 5.16
N ILE A 233 0.04 -28.76 3.97
CA ILE A 233 0.99 -29.71 3.38
C ILE A 233 1.57 -29.10 2.10
N PRO A 234 2.90 -29.12 1.92
CA PRO A 234 3.54 -28.63 0.71
C PRO A 234 3.30 -29.60 -0.45
N GLY A 235 3.29 -29.03 -1.65
CA GLY A 235 3.31 -29.79 -2.91
C GLY A 235 1.96 -29.89 -3.61
N HIS A 236 0.97 -29.12 -3.17
CA HIS A 236 -0.27 -28.92 -3.92
C HIS A 236 -0.16 -27.62 -4.73
N TRP A 237 -0.30 -27.72 -6.05
CA TRP A 237 -0.11 -26.59 -6.96
C TRP A 237 -1.42 -26.14 -7.58
N GLU A 238 -1.63 -24.83 -7.68
CA GLU A 238 -2.68 -24.24 -8.52
C GLU A 238 -2.05 -23.80 -9.84
N GLY A 239 -2.64 -24.19 -10.97
CA GLY A 239 -2.22 -23.78 -12.31
C GLY A 239 -3.22 -22.84 -13.00
N ASP A 240 -2.75 -22.00 -13.91
CA ASP A 240 -3.57 -21.10 -14.74
C ASP A 240 -2.85 -20.75 -16.05
N LEU A 241 -3.58 -20.23 -17.04
CA LEU A 241 -3.01 -19.54 -18.19
C LEU A 241 -3.13 -18.02 -18.06
N LEU A 242 -1.98 -17.36 -18.02
CA LEU A 242 -1.89 -15.91 -18.12
C LEU A 242 -1.88 -15.48 -19.60
N PHE A 243 -3.00 -14.93 -20.06
CA PHE A 243 -3.13 -14.46 -21.44
C PHE A 243 -2.51 -13.06 -21.67
N GLY A 244 -1.88 -12.91 -22.83
CA GLY A 244 -1.36 -11.67 -23.40
C GLY A 244 -2.04 -11.32 -24.73
N ASN A 245 -1.42 -10.40 -25.48
CA ASN A 245 -1.83 -10.07 -26.85
C ASN A 245 -1.33 -11.12 -27.85
N ALA A 246 -1.81 -11.03 -29.10
CA ALA A 246 -1.41 -11.92 -30.19
C ALA A 246 -1.60 -13.42 -29.87
N ASN A 247 -2.63 -13.74 -29.08
CA ASN A 247 -2.89 -15.12 -28.62
C ASN A 247 -1.65 -15.77 -27.96
N SER A 248 -0.85 -14.99 -27.23
CA SER A 248 0.28 -15.48 -26.43
C SER A 248 -0.15 -15.79 -24.99
N GLN A 249 0.46 -16.81 -24.39
CA GLN A 249 0.14 -17.26 -23.05
C GLN A 249 1.39 -17.70 -22.29
N ILE A 250 1.29 -17.65 -20.96
CA ILE A 250 2.26 -18.22 -20.03
C ILE A 250 1.47 -19.08 -19.04
N ALA A 251 1.90 -20.30 -18.80
CA ALA A 251 1.34 -21.11 -17.72
C ALA A 251 1.93 -20.65 -16.39
N THR A 252 1.06 -20.40 -15.41
CA THR A 252 1.44 -19.97 -14.06
C THR A 252 1.13 -21.09 -13.08
N LEU A 253 2.12 -21.52 -12.32
CA LEU A 253 1.98 -22.54 -11.28
C LEU A 253 2.30 -21.90 -9.93
N VAL A 254 1.44 -22.08 -8.94
CA VAL A 254 1.63 -21.53 -7.60
C VAL A 254 1.39 -22.60 -6.55
N GLU A 255 2.40 -22.84 -5.72
CA GLU A 255 2.32 -23.81 -4.63
C GLU A 255 1.46 -23.24 -3.48
N ARG A 256 0.52 -24.04 -2.98
CA ARG A 256 -0.57 -23.58 -2.11
C ARG A 256 -0.19 -23.35 -0.66
N GLN A 257 0.95 -23.81 -0.17
CA GLN A 257 1.41 -23.51 1.18
C GLN A 257 2.35 -22.30 1.18
N THR A 258 3.45 -22.43 0.47
CA THR A 258 4.59 -21.53 0.37
C THR A 258 4.35 -20.35 -0.58
N ARG A 259 3.34 -20.42 -1.45
CA ARG A 259 3.09 -19.42 -2.51
C ARG A 259 4.22 -19.30 -3.52
N PHE A 260 5.05 -20.34 -3.64
CA PHE A 260 6.15 -20.35 -4.59
C PHE A 260 5.59 -20.38 -6.02
N VAL A 261 6.08 -19.47 -6.85
CA VAL A 261 5.56 -19.25 -8.20
C VAL A 261 6.55 -19.79 -9.22
N MET A 262 6.03 -20.53 -10.19
CA MET A 262 6.74 -20.91 -11.40
C MET A 262 5.99 -20.39 -12.62
N LEU A 263 6.74 -19.88 -13.59
CA LEU A 263 6.22 -19.40 -14.85
C LEU A 263 6.79 -20.27 -15.97
N VAL A 264 5.91 -20.83 -16.78
CA VAL A 264 6.27 -21.77 -17.85
C VAL A 264 5.88 -21.15 -19.18
N LYS A 265 6.88 -20.97 -20.06
CA LYS A 265 6.63 -20.56 -21.43
C LYS A 265 5.94 -21.69 -22.18
N ILE A 266 4.84 -21.37 -22.84
CA ILE A 266 4.11 -22.27 -23.71
C ILE A 266 4.11 -21.73 -25.13
N ALA A 267 4.11 -22.64 -26.12
CA ALA A 267 4.16 -22.28 -27.53
C ALA A 267 2.78 -21.85 -28.04
N SER A 268 1.72 -22.48 -27.55
CA SER A 268 0.32 -22.17 -27.86
C SER A 268 -0.58 -22.58 -26.68
N LYS A 269 -1.86 -22.20 -26.76
CA LYS A 269 -2.92 -22.62 -25.82
C LYS A 269 -3.42 -24.05 -26.05
N ASP A 270 -2.89 -24.75 -27.06
CA ASP A 270 -3.36 -26.09 -27.41
C ASP A 270 -3.00 -27.06 -26.30
N SER A 271 -3.90 -28.01 -26.01
CA SER A 271 -3.73 -28.85 -24.83
C SER A 271 -2.44 -29.66 -24.87
N GLU A 272 -2.02 -30.09 -26.06
CA GLU A 272 -0.78 -30.83 -26.21
C GLU A 272 0.45 -30.00 -25.83
N ALA A 273 0.51 -28.76 -26.30
CA ALA A 273 1.62 -27.83 -26.02
C ALA A 273 1.70 -27.50 -24.53
N VAL A 274 0.55 -27.25 -23.90
CA VAL A 274 0.45 -26.97 -22.46
C VAL A 274 0.91 -28.17 -21.64
N VAL A 275 0.36 -29.36 -21.89
CA VAL A 275 0.72 -30.60 -21.19
C VAL A 275 2.22 -30.90 -21.34
N ASN A 276 2.77 -30.82 -22.56
CA ASN A 276 4.19 -31.07 -22.81
C ASN A 276 5.09 -30.10 -22.02
N ALA A 277 4.70 -28.84 -21.94
CA ALA A 277 5.45 -27.85 -21.17
C ALA A 277 5.40 -28.13 -19.65
N LEU A 278 4.23 -28.52 -19.14
CA LEU A 278 4.06 -28.87 -17.73
C LEU A 278 4.85 -30.13 -17.35
N ILE A 279 4.84 -31.19 -18.17
CA ILE A 279 5.62 -32.43 -17.92
C ILE A 279 7.12 -32.09 -17.80
N ARG A 280 7.66 -31.32 -18.74
CA ARG A 280 9.08 -30.89 -18.70
C ARG A 280 9.44 -30.08 -17.47
N HIS A 281 8.48 -29.37 -16.88
CA HIS A 281 8.69 -28.58 -15.67
C HIS A 281 8.49 -29.39 -14.39
N ALA A 282 7.56 -30.33 -14.38
CA ALA A 282 7.36 -31.25 -13.27
C ALA A 282 8.62 -32.06 -12.96
N GLY A 283 9.31 -32.55 -14.00
CA GLY A 283 10.58 -33.28 -13.83
C GLY A 283 11.76 -32.47 -13.25
N LYS A 284 11.58 -31.17 -12.98
CA LYS A 284 12.61 -30.32 -12.32
C LYS A 284 12.39 -30.15 -10.82
N LEU A 285 11.27 -30.65 -10.30
CA LEU A 285 10.91 -30.55 -8.90
C LEU A 285 11.06 -31.92 -8.22
N PRO A 286 11.45 -31.98 -6.94
CA PRO A 286 11.35 -33.21 -6.16
C PRO A 286 9.91 -33.72 -6.16
N GLN A 287 9.73 -35.04 -6.31
CA GLN A 287 8.41 -35.67 -6.46
C GLN A 287 7.54 -35.42 -5.22
N GLU A 288 8.17 -35.34 -4.05
CA GLU A 288 7.53 -35.12 -2.76
C GLU A 288 6.90 -33.71 -2.64
N LEU A 289 7.36 -32.76 -3.46
CA LEU A 289 6.84 -31.40 -3.54
C LEU A 289 5.95 -31.16 -4.75
N TYR A 290 5.55 -32.20 -5.47
CA TYR A 290 4.59 -32.09 -6.56
C TYR A 290 3.51 -33.18 -6.47
N LYS A 291 2.73 -33.14 -5.41
CA LYS A 291 1.69 -34.13 -5.08
C LYS A 291 0.43 -34.01 -5.94
N SER A 292 0.00 -32.78 -6.24
CA SER A 292 -1.16 -32.57 -7.11
C SER A 292 -1.13 -31.23 -7.83
N LEU A 293 -1.90 -31.17 -8.92
CA LEU A 293 -2.14 -29.95 -9.69
C LEU A 293 -3.64 -29.67 -9.77
N THR A 294 -4.06 -28.46 -9.43
CA THR A 294 -5.43 -27.97 -9.60
C THR A 294 -5.50 -27.01 -10.77
N TRP A 295 -6.41 -27.24 -11.71
CA TRP A 295 -6.63 -26.41 -12.91
C TRP A 295 -8.12 -26.03 -13.05
N ASP A 296 -8.43 -25.05 -13.88
CA ASP A 296 -9.81 -24.73 -14.29
C ASP A 296 -10.27 -25.68 -15.40
N ARG A 297 -11.58 -25.72 -15.67
CA ARG A 297 -12.17 -26.58 -16.71
C ARG A 297 -11.95 -26.06 -18.13
N GLY A 298 -10.82 -25.39 -18.35
CA GLY A 298 -10.42 -24.92 -19.66
C GLY A 298 -10.00 -26.07 -20.58
N THR A 299 -10.24 -25.89 -21.87
CA THR A 299 -9.93 -26.92 -22.89
C THR A 299 -8.43 -27.13 -23.07
N GLU A 300 -7.60 -26.19 -22.62
CA GLU A 300 -6.14 -26.32 -22.59
C GLU A 300 -5.66 -27.51 -21.75
N MET A 301 -6.50 -28.05 -20.87
CA MET A 301 -6.16 -29.18 -20.01
C MET A 301 -6.98 -30.46 -20.29
N ALA A 302 -7.51 -30.56 -21.52
CA ALA A 302 -8.14 -31.78 -22.03
C ALA A 302 -7.20 -33.00 -21.97
N GLY A 303 -5.91 -32.82 -22.25
CA GLY A 303 -4.87 -33.85 -22.20
C GLY A 303 -4.31 -34.19 -20.81
N HIS A 304 -4.96 -33.77 -19.71
CA HIS A 304 -4.47 -34.00 -18.34
C HIS A 304 -4.17 -35.47 -18.00
N LYS A 305 -4.89 -36.44 -18.59
CA LYS A 305 -4.61 -37.87 -18.38
C LYS A 305 -3.17 -38.23 -18.76
N ARG A 306 -2.67 -37.66 -19.86
CA ARG A 306 -1.28 -37.85 -20.30
C ARG A 306 -0.29 -37.22 -19.31
N PHE A 307 -0.63 -36.05 -18.75
CA PHE A 307 0.18 -35.42 -17.71
C PHE A 307 0.29 -36.33 -16.47
N THR A 308 -0.84 -36.86 -15.98
CA THR A 308 -0.87 -37.76 -14.83
C THR A 308 -0.04 -39.02 -15.08
N VAL A 309 -0.20 -39.68 -16.23
CA VAL A 309 0.56 -40.89 -16.57
C VAL A 309 2.06 -40.61 -16.65
N ALA A 310 2.47 -39.46 -17.20
CA ALA A 310 3.89 -39.14 -17.39
C ALA A 310 4.60 -38.67 -16.11
N THR A 311 3.86 -38.24 -15.09
CA THR A 311 4.44 -37.58 -13.89
C THR A 311 4.03 -38.20 -12.56
N ASP A 312 3.04 -39.09 -12.58
CA ASP A 312 2.33 -39.61 -11.39
C ASP A 312 1.61 -38.54 -10.55
N ILE A 313 1.41 -37.34 -11.12
CA ILE A 313 0.78 -36.21 -10.44
C ILE A 313 -0.72 -36.17 -10.75
N LYS A 314 -1.55 -36.23 -9.72
CA LYS A 314 -3.01 -36.14 -9.89
C LYS A 314 -3.45 -34.71 -10.26
N VAL A 315 -4.22 -34.59 -11.33
CA VAL A 315 -4.84 -33.33 -11.77
C VAL A 315 -6.29 -33.26 -11.30
N TYR A 316 -6.65 -32.15 -10.66
CA TYR A 316 -7.99 -31.84 -10.16
C TYR A 316 -8.55 -30.61 -10.87
N PHE A 317 -9.85 -30.61 -11.15
CA PHE A 317 -10.52 -29.51 -11.83
C PHE A 317 -11.48 -28.78 -10.91
N CYS A 318 -11.42 -27.44 -10.92
CA CYS A 318 -12.36 -26.60 -10.19
C CYS A 318 -13.80 -26.75 -10.71
N ASP A 319 -14.76 -26.48 -9.84
CA ASP A 319 -16.19 -26.52 -10.20
C ASP A 319 -16.59 -25.31 -11.06
N PRO A 320 -17.59 -25.45 -11.94
CA PRO A 320 -18.03 -24.37 -12.82
C PRO A 320 -18.56 -23.24 -11.95
N GLN A 321 -18.29 -22.00 -12.34
CA GLN A 321 -18.73 -20.80 -11.61
C GLN A 321 -18.16 -20.66 -10.19
N HIS A 322 -17.08 -21.38 -9.83
CA HIS A 322 -16.46 -21.30 -8.49
C HIS A 322 -15.00 -20.78 -8.52
N PRO A 323 -14.75 -19.56 -9.04
CA PRO A 323 -13.40 -19.03 -9.25
C PRO A 323 -12.60 -18.83 -7.94
N TRP A 324 -13.27 -18.68 -6.80
CA TRP A 324 -12.62 -18.50 -5.49
C TRP A 324 -11.82 -19.72 -5.03
N GLN A 325 -12.10 -20.91 -5.58
CA GLN A 325 -11.33 -22.13 -5.31
C GLN A 325 -9.85 -22.00 -5.74
N ARG A 326 -9.51 -21.00 -6.54
CA ARG A 326 -8.16 -20.63 -6.99
C ARG A 326 -7.72 -19.23 -6.58
N GLY A 327 -8.16 -18.79 -5.40
CA GLY A 327 -7.83 -17.45 -4.89
C GLY A 327 -6.31 -17.18 -4.79
N THR A 328 -5.47 -18.22 -4.74
CA THR A 328 -4.01 -18.05 -4.75
C THR A 328 -3.51 -17.62 -6.12
N ASN A 329 -3.95 -18.31 -7.18
CA ASN A 329 -3.59 -17.97 -8.56
C ASN A 329 -4.13 -16.61 -8.97
N GLU A 330 -5.37 -16.26 -8.64
CA GLU A 330 -5.92 -14.95 -9.02
C GLU A 330 -5.10 -13.79 -8.42
N ASN A 331 -4.78 -13.88 -7.13
CA ASN A 331 -3.95 -12.88 -6.46
C ASN A 331 -2.52 -12.85 -7.04
N THR A 332 -1.95 -14.01 -7.38
CA THR A 332 -0.61 -14.12 -7.99
C THR A 332 -0.58 -13.54 -9.39
N ASN A 333 -1.60 -13.80 -10.20
CA ASN A 333 -1.75 -13.22 -11.52
C ASN A 333 -1.89 -11.70 -11.44
N GLY A 334 -2.64 -11.19 -10.46
CA GLY A 334 -2.68 -9.76 -10.15
C GLY A 334 -1.31 -9.15 -9.85
N LEU A 335 -0.40 -9.90 -9.22
CA LEU A 335 0.98 -9.47 -8.97
C LEU A 335 1.86 -9.57 -10.21
N LEU A 336 1.70 -10.64 -11.01
CA LEU A 336 2.43 -10.84 -12.25
C LEU A 336 2.15 -9.75 -13.27
N ARG A 337 0.95 -9.15 -13.27
CA ARG A 337 0.63 -8.00 -14.13
C ARG A 337 1.51 -6.76 -13.88
N GLN A 338 2.26 -6.69 -12.78
CA GLN A 338 3.29 -5.67 -12.58
C GLN A 338 4.51 -5.88 -13.50
N TYR A 339 4.77 -7.12 -13.91
CA TYR A 339 5.89 -7.52 -14.77
C TYR A 339 5.45 -7.86 -16.19
N LEU A 340 4.22 -8.35 -16.33
CA LEU A 340 3.59 -8.82 -17.56
C LEU A 340 2.27 -8.05 -17.77
N PRO A 341 2.32 -6.75 -18.13
CA PRO A 341 1.13 -5.92 -18.25
C PRO A 341 0.08 -6.52 -19.19
N LYS A 342 -1.19 -6.20 -18.96
CA LYS A 342 -2.25 -6.57 -19.91
C LYS A 342 -1.98 -5.88 -21.25
N GLY A 343 -2.26 -6.58 -22.35
CA GLY A 343 -2.00 -6.04 -23.69
C GLY A 343 -0.56 -6.21 -24.19
N THR A 344 0.34 -6.80 -23.40
CA THR A 344 1.69 -7.14 -23.87
C THR A 344 1.68 -8.47 -24.61
N ASP A 345 2.45 -8.56 -25.69
CA ASP A 345 2.75 -9.85 -26.33
C ASP A 345 3.77 -10.62 -25.47
N LEU A 346 3.30 -11.73 -24.89
CA LEU A 346 4.07 -12.60 -24.01
C LEU A 346 5.03 -13.52 -24.76
N SER A 347 4.86 -13.68 -26.08
CA SER A 347 5.74 -14.52 -26.92
C SER A 347 7.20 -14.03 -26.87
N THR A 348 7.40 -12.73 -26.70
CA THR A 348 8.69 -12.03 -26.63
C THR A 348 9.50 -12.34 -25.36
N TYR A 349 8.86 -12.94 -24.34
CA TYR A 349 9.53 -13.31 -23.10
C TYR A 349 10.19 -14.69 -23.24
N SER A 350 11.49 -14.77 -23.00
CA SER A 350 12.20 -16.05 -22.91
C SER A 350 11.93 -16.73 -21.57
N GLN A 351 12.10 -18.05 -21.50
CA GLN A 351 11.99 -18.79 -20.24
C GLN A 351 12.93 -18.22 -19.16
N ALA A 352 14.13 -17.77 -19.54
CA ALA A 352 15.08 -17.12 -18.62
C ALA A 352 14.52 -15.81 -18.02
N LYS A 353 13.86 -14.96 -18.83
CA LYS A 353 13.18 -13.75 -18.33
C LYS A 353 12.03 -14.10 -17.39
N LEU A 354 11.26 -15.14 -17.70
CA LEU A 354 10.18 -15.62 -16.84
C LEU A 354 10.71 -16.14 -15.49
N ASN A 355 11.80 -16.91 -15.51
CA ASN A 355 12.46 -17.37 -14.28
C ASN A 355 12.95 -16.20 -13.42
N ALA A 356 13.49 -15.15 -14.02
CA ALA A 356 13.91 -13.94 -13.30
C ALA A 356 12.71 -13.20 -12.67
N ILE A 357 11.58 -13.14 -13.35
CA ILE A 357 10.33 -12.57 -12.80
C ILE A 357 9.81 -13.42 -11.63
N ALA A 358 9.75 -14.74 -11.81
CA ALA A 358 9.35 -15.68 -10.76
C ALA A 358 10.25 -15.54 -9.53
N ARG A 359 11.57 -15.49 -9.72
CA ARG A 359 12.56 -15.28 -8.65
C ARG A 359 12.30 -14.00 -7.86
N ARG A 360 12.10 -12.86 -8.54
CA ARG A 360 11.76 -11.59 -7.86
C ARG A 360 10.46 -11.68 -7.06
N LEU A 361 9.50 -12.49 -7.50
CA LEU A 361 8.23 -12.68 -6.83
C LEU A 361 8.32 -13.66 -5.66
N ASN A 362 9.22 -14.64 -5.74
CA ASN A 362 9.51 -15.65 -4.73
C ASN A 362 10.47 -15.14 -3.64
N GLU A 363 11.33 -14.17 -3.94
CA GLU A 363 12.17 -13.46 -2.97
C GLU A 363 11.43 -12.29 -2.29
N ARG A 364 10.17 -12.04 -2.67
CA ARG A 364 9.36 -10.95 -2.13
C ARG A 364 8.56 -11.45 -0.91
N PRO A 365 8.67 -10.80 0.26
CA PRO A 365 8.04 -11.25 1.49
C PRO A 365 6.52 -11.19 1.41
N ARG A 366 5.83 -12.15 2.04
CA ARG A 366 4.36 -12.27 2.01
C ARG A 366 3.78 -12.17 3.41
N LYS A 367 2.84 -11.24 3.60
CA LYS A 367 2.12 -11.10 4.86
C LYS A 367 1.43 -12.41 5.31
N THR A 368 0.94 -13.20 4.36
CA THR A 368 0.33 -14.52 4.62
C THR A 368 1.32 -15.56 5.13
N LEU A 369 2.62 -15.36 4.89
CA LEU A 369 3.72 -16.20 5.36
C LEU A 369 4.48 -15.47 6.48
N THR A 370 3.76 -14.67 7.28
CA THR A 370 4.36 -13.82 8.32
C THR A 370 5.50 -12.93 7.84
N PHE A 371 5.55 -12.54 6.56
CA PHE A 371 6.64 -11.77 5.92
C PHE A 371 7.92 -12.55 5.63
N ASP A 372 7.89 -13.87 5.67
CA ASP A 372 8.89 -14.70 5.01
C ASP A 372 8.66 -14.68 3.49
N THR A 373 9.70 -15.03 2.75
CA THR A 373 9.64 -15.14 1.29
C THR A 373 9.17 -16.54 0.87
N PRO A 374 8.42 -16.67 -0.23
CA PRO A 374 8.07 -17.97 -0.78
C PRO A 374 9.27 -18.87 -1.04
N ALA A 375 10.41 -18.29 -1.47
CA ALA A 375 11.65 -19.03 -1.66
C ALA A 375 12.17 -19.65 -0.37
N GLU A 376 12.23 -18.89 0.73
CA GLU A 376 12.66 -19.41 2.05
C GLU A 376 11.72 -20.53 2.52
N ARG A 377 10.40 -20.33 2.45
CA ARG A 377 9.41 -21.33 2.86
C ARG A 377 9.46 -22.59 1.99
N PHE A 378 9.67 -22.44 0.68
CA PHE A 378 9.82 -23.56 -0.23
C PHE A 378 11.11 -24.34 0.05
N HIS A 379 12.25 -23.66 0.25
CA HIS A 379 13.50 -24.34 0.62
C HIS A 379 13.42 -25.07 1.96
N GLN A 380 12.72 -24.50 2.96
CA GLN A 380 12.47 -25.19 4.23
C GLN A 380 11.65 -26.47 4.03
N ALA A 381 10.62 -26.43 3.17
CA ALA A 381 9.82 -27.60 2.84
C ALA A 381 10.62 -28.66 2.05
N VAL A 382 11.53 -28.25 1.16
CA VAL A 382 12.47 -29.18 0.50
C VAL A 382 13.35 -29.87 1.53
N ALA A 383 13.98 -29.10 2.42
CA ALA A 383 14.91 -29.61 3.43
C ALA A 383 14.26 -30.48 4.51
N SER A 384 12.93 -30.40 4.70
CA SER A 384 12.20 -31.26 5.63
C SER A 384 11.72 -32.57 5.01
N THR A 385 11.83 -32.72 3.69
CA THR A 385 11.23 -33.84 2.94
C THR A 385 12.26 -34.77 2.29
N GLY A 386 13.49 -34.28 2.07
CA GLY A 386 14.67 -35.10 1.79
C GLY A 386 15.57 -35.15 3.01
#